data_AF-A0A4U7MSU9-F1
#
_entry.id   AF-A0A4U7MSU9-F1
#
_cell.length_a   1.000
_cell.length_b   1.000
_cell.length_c   1.000
_cell.angle_alpha   90.00
_cell.angle_beta   90.00
_cell.angle_gamma   90.00
#
_symmetry.space_group_name_H-M   'P 1'
#
loop_
_entity.id
_entity.type
_entity.pdbx_description
1 polymer ?
#
loop_
_entity_poly.entity_id
_entity_poly.type
_entity_poly.pdbx_seq_one_letter_code
_entity_poly.pdbx_strand_id
1 'polypeptide(L)' 'MSKGRKRRYEEERKARKWVLVYVDTFSFDEPAIVSDPMPYDQALRALNKAREQEGSNGFDHYELQQVAVNKEPKC' A
#
# COMPACT_ATOMS: atom_id res chain seq x y z
N MET A 1 8.61 20.82 -28.76
CA MET A 1 8.16 19.41 -28.65
C MET A 1 8.31 18.94 -27.21
N SER A 2 7.22 18.91 -26.44
CA SER A 2 7.24 18.50 -25.02
C SER A 2 6.32 17.28 -24.84
N LYS A 3 6.71 16.14 -25.41
CA LYS A 3 5.95 14.87 -25.34
C LYS A 3 6.55 13.83 -24.38
N GLY A 4 7.65 14.17 -23.68
CA GLY A 4 8.36 13.22 -22.82
C GLY A 4 7.89 13.17 -21.36
N ARG A 5 7.41 14.28 -20.79
CA ARG A 5 7.09 14.35 -19.34
C ARG A 5 5.86 13.54 -18.92
N LYS A 6 4.79 13.52 -19.72
CA LYS A 6 3.56 12.78 -19.37
C LYS A 6 3.77 11.26 -19.29
N ARG A 7 4.59 10.70 -20.19
CA ARG A 7 4.82 9.25 -20.26
C ARG A 7 5.56 8.72 -19.02
N ARG A 8 6.55 9.48 -18.53
CA ARG A 8 7.29 9.16 -17.31
C ARG A 8 6.40 9.17 -16.06
N TYR A 9 5.51 10.15 -15.94
CA TYR A 9 4.55 10.24 -14.83
C TYR A 9 3.56 9.07 -14.82
N GLU A 10 3.08 8.61 -15.98
CA GLU A 10 2.18 7.45 -16.06
C GLU A 10 2.88 6.13 -15.76
N GLU A 11 4.14 5.97 -16.19
CA GLU A 11 4.96 4.80 -15.87
C GLU A 11 5.31 4.75 -14.38
N GLU A 12 5.67 5.88 -13.76
CA GLU A 12 5.89 5.99 -12.31
C GLU A 12 4.60 5.75 -11.52
N ARG A 13 3.46 6.23 -12.02
CA ARG A 13 2.15 5.98 -11.39
C ARG A 13 1.73 4.51 -11.50
N LYS A 14 2.10 3.81 -12.58
CA LYS A 14 1.96 2.34 -12.69
C LYS A 14 2.93 1.57 -11.79
N ALA A 15 4.09 2.14 -11.49
CA ALA A 15 5.08 1.53 -10.58
C ALA A 15 4.78 1.77 -9.09
N ARG A 16 3.87 2.68 -8.77
CA ARG A 16 3.39 2.90 -7.40
C ARG A 16 2.31 1.88 -7.10
N LYS A 17 2.71 0.83 -6.38
CA LYS A 17 1.78 -0.15 -5.83
C LYS A 17 1.46 0.19 -4.39
N TRP A 18 0.32 -0.32 -3.93
CA TRP A 18 -0.18 -0.13 -2.58
C TRP A 18 -0.13 -1.46 -1.85
N VAL A 19 0.21 -1.40 -0.58
CA VAL A 19 0.16 -2.54 0.32
C VAL A 19 -0.80 -2.23 1.46
N LEU A 20 -1.42 -3.28 1.98
CA LEU A 20 -2.15 -3.25 3.23
C LEU A 20 -1.14 -3.44 4.36
N VAL A 21 -1.24 -2.58 5.35
CA VAL A 21 -0.36 -2.56 6.51
C VAL A 21 -1.22 -2.65 7.76
N TYR A 22 -0.82 -3.49 8.69
CA TYR A 22 -1.44 -3.60 10.00
C TYR A 22 -0.66 -2.73 10.99
N VAL A 23 -1.37 -1.86 11.68
CA VAL A 23 -0.84 -0.96 12.70
C VAL A 23 -1.39 -1.41 14.05
N ASP A 24 -0.50 -1.88 14.91
CA ASP A 24 -0.79 -2.11 16.33
C ASP A 24 -0.43 -0.83 17.09
N THR A 25 -1.45 -0.18 17.66
CA THR A 25 -1.33 1.13 18.31
C THR A 25 -0.57 1.09 19.64
N PHE A 26 -0.38 -0.10 20.23
CA PHE A 26 0.34 -0.28 21.50
C PHE A 26 1.75 -0.86 21.32
N SER A 27 2.04 -1.44 20.17
CA SER A 27 3.40 -1.80 19.81
C SER A 27 4.17 -0.54 19.38
N PHE A 28 5.43 -0.42 19.83
CA PHE A 28 6.40 0.49 19.20
C PHE A 28 6.98 -0.12 17.92
N ASP A 29 6.43 -1.26 17.48
CA ASP A 29 6.92 -1.98 16.32
C ASP A 29 6.52 -1.27 15.04
N GLU A 30 7.33 -1.46 14.01
CA GLU A 30 7.03 -0.90 12.70
C GLU A 30 5.74 -1.53 12.13
N PRO A 31 4.89 -0.73 11.45
CA PRO A 31 3.70 -1.24 10.79
C PRO A 31 3.99 -2.45 9.90
N ALA A 32 3.26 -3.55 10.12
CA ALA A 32 3.53 -4.81 9.45
C ALA A 32 2.84 -4.85 8.07
N ILE A 33 3.61 -5.03 7.00
CA ILE A 33 3.04 -5.23 5.66
C ILE A 33 2.41 -6.63 5.60
N VAL A 34 1.10 -6.70 5.44
CA VAL A 34 0.32 -7.95 5.47
C VAL A 34 -0.20 -8.39 4.09
N SER A 35 0.09 -7.63 3.04
CA SER A 35 -0.33 -7.97 1.68
C SER A 35 0.74 -7.69 0.64
N ASP A 36 0.69 -8.43 -0.46
CA ASP A 36 1.49 -8.14 -1.64
C ASP A 36 1.18 -6.77 -2.25
N PRO A 37 2.16 -6.11 -2.91
CA PRO A 37 1.93 -4.85 -3.61
C PRO A 37 0.89 -5.01 -4.72
N MET A 38 -0.20 -4.25 -4.63
CA MET A 38 -1.35 -4.32 -5.53
C MET A 38 -1.79 -2.93 -6.04
N PRO A 39 -2.63 -2.87 -7.10
CA PRO A 39 -3.22 -1.62 -7.54
C PRO A 39 -4.09 -0.98 -6.46
N TYR A 40 -4.21 0.36 -6.48
CA TYR A 40 -4.97 1.11 -5.47
C TYR A 40 -6.40 0.60 -5.29
N ASP A 41 -7.12 0.33 -6.37
CA ASP A 41 -8.51 -0.12 -6.30
C ASP A 41 -8.65 -1.49 -5.61
N GLN A 42 -7.66 -2.37 -5.79
CA GLN A 42 -7.62 -3.66 -5.13
C GLN A 42 -7.25 -3.50 -3.64
N ALA A 43 -6.29 -2.62 -3.35
CA ALA A 43 -5.89 -2.30 -1.99
C ALA A 43 -7.05 -1.70 -1.18
N LEU A 44 -7.83 -0.80 -1.79
CA LEU A 44 -9.01 -0.20 -1.16
C LEU A 44 -10.08 -1.24 -0.80
N ARG A 45 -10.32 -2.20 -1.70
CA ARG A 45 -11.23 -3.32 -1.42
C ARG A 45 -10.71 -4.21 -0.28
N ALA A 46 -9.42 -4.49 -0.26
CA ALA A 46 -8.79 -5.28 0.80
C ALA A 46 -8.89 -4.56 2.15
N LEU A 47 -8.61 -3.26 2.19
CA LEU A 47 -8.74 -2.41 3.38
C LEU A 47 -10.17 -2.42 3.94
N ASN A 48 -11.18 -2.21 3.08
CA ASN A 48 -12.57 -2.20 3.52
C ASN A 48 -12.98 -3.57 4.11
N LYS A 49 -12.58 -4.67 3.47
CA LYS A 49 -12.83 -6.01 3.99
C LYS A 49 -12.11 -6.27 5.32
N ALA A 50 -10.90 -5.77 5.47
CA ALA A 50 -10.11 -5.93 6.69
C ALA A 50 -10.71 -5.12 7.85
N ARG A 51 -11.21 -3.92 7.57
CA ARG A 51 -11.98 -3.10 8.55
C ARG A 51 -13.30 -3.71 8.97
N GLU A 52 -13.97 -4.44 8.08
CA GLU A 52 -15.17 -5.22 8.44
C GLU A 52 -14.84 -6.40 9.36
N GLN A 53 -13.60 -6.92 9.32
CA GLN A 53 -13.12 -7.98 10.21
C GLN A 53 -12.54 -7.44 11.53
N GLU A 54 -12.09 -6.19 11.57
CA GLU A 54 -11.71 -5.53 12.81
C GLU A 54 -12.94 -5.42 13.71
N GLY A 55 -12.91 -6.17 14.82
CA GLY A 55 -13.92 -6.04 15.86
C GLY A 55 -13.96 -4.61 16.41
N SER A 56 -15.03 -4.29 17.15
CA SER A 56 -15.34 -2.97 17.71
C SER A 56 -14.26 -2.34 18.62
N ASN A 57 -13.16 -3.02 18.82
CA ASN A 57 -12.07 -2.61 19.68
C ASN A 57 -11.02 -1.94 18.78
N GLY A 58 -11.24 -0.67 18.44
CA GLY A 58 -10.41 0.14 17.53
C GLY A 58 -9.00 0.46 18.06
N PHE A 59 -8.27 -0.58 18.46
CA PHE A 59 -6.90 -0.53 18.96
C PHE A 59 -5.89 -1.00 17.91
N ASP A 60 -6.30 -1.86 16.99
CA ASP A 60 -5.50 -2.22 15.84
C ASP A 60 -6.27 -1.85 14.58
N HIS A 61 -5.59 -1.25 13.61
CA HIS A 61 -6.22 -0.82 12.37
C HIS A 61 -5.37 -1.12 11.14
N TYR A 62 -6.04 -1.45 10.04
CA TYR A 62 -5.40 -1.54 8.73
C TYR A 62 -5.30 -0.17 8.05
N GLU A 63 -4.16 0.06 7.39
CA GLU A 63 -3.89 1.24 6.56
C GLU A 63 -3.36 0.84 5.18
N LEU A 64 -3.43 1.79 4.24
CA LEU A 64 -2.84 1.64 2.91
C LEU A 64 -1.57 2.46 2.82
N GLN A 65 -0.46 1.79 2.50
CA GLN A 65 0.82 2.43 2.28
C GLN A 65 1.25 2.30 0.83
N GLN A 66 1.73 3.38 0.25
CA GLN A 66 2.29 3.38 -1.10
C GLN A 66 3.75 2.93 -1.03
N VAL A 67 4.06 1.81 -1.67
CA VAL A 67 5.42 1.32 -1.81
C VAL A 67 5.93 1.58 -3.22
N ALA A 68 7.12 2.16 -3.32
CA ALA A 68 7.81 2.26 -4.59
C ALA A 68 8.23 0.84 -4.99
N VAL A 69 7.68 0.33 -6.10
CA VAL A 69 8.20 -0.90 -6.72
C VAL A 69 9.45 -0.50 -7.50
N ASN A 70 10.48 -0.09 -6.77
CA ASN A 70 11.81 0.02 -7.34
C ASN A 70 12.29 -1.41 -7.54
N LYS A 71 12.23 -1.81 -8.82
CA LYS A 71 12.82 -3.00 -9.44
C LYS A 71 13.93 -3.63 -8.58
N GLU A 72 13.70 -4.89 -8.23
CA GLU A 72 14.65 -5.96 -7.88
C GLU A 72 15.83 -5.60 -6.97
N PRO A 73 16.18 -6.45 -5.99
CA PRO A 73 17.56 -6.44 -5.50
C PRO A 73 18.44 -6.77 -6.71
N LYS A 74 19.24 -5.79 -7.16
CA LYS A 74 20.41 -6.07 -7.99
C LYS A 74 21.35 -6.94 -7.14
N CYS A 75 21.19 -8.25 -7.24
CA CYS A 75 22.26 -9.20 -6.96
C CYS A 75 23.13 -9.31 -8.21
#